data_AF-A0A847E1W5-F1
#
_entry.id   AF-A0A847E1W5-F1
#
_cell.length_a   1.000
_cell.length_b   1.000
_cell.length_c   1.000
_cell.angle_alpha   90.00
_cell.angle_beta   90.00
_cell.angle_gamma   90.00
#
_symmetry.space_group_name_H-M   'P 1'
#
loop_
_entity.id
_entity.type
_entity.pdbx_description
1 polymer ?
#
loop_
_entity_poly.entity_id
_entity_poly.type
_entity_poly.pdbx_seq_one_letter_code
_entity_poly.pdbx_strand_id
1 'polypeptide(L)'
;IIAGYHLGPIDAAETRQYIEHRLSRVGWNQDPVFEDAAFARIHEVTGGIPRRINTLADRLLLGAYLAEKHAIEANDVSEIADELAAELGPRATDAIDPRLLRQGASTGSINGHDARWPHDASVPLDVQDRLSRLEDRVEVLESSSALIYNTLKKVLRRFRSMSASAPRDRR
;
A
#
# COMPACT_ATOMS: atom_id res chain seq x y z
N ILE A 1 2.68 20.40 -14.03
CA ILE A 1 2.45 19.52 -15.20
C ILE A 1 2.47 18.09 -14.68
N ILE A 2 1.31 17.43 -14.59
CA ILE A 2 1.24 16.01 -14.22
C ILE A 2 0.90 15.28 -15.51
N ALA A 3 1.94 14.82 -16.22
CA ALA A 3 1.73 13.89 -17.31
C ALA A 3 1.36 12.54 -16.68
N GLY A 4 0.09 12.15 -16.80
CA GLY A 4 -0.39 10.84 -16.37
C GLY A 4 0.15 9.74 -17.26
N TYR A 5 1.43 9.41 -17.15
CA TYR A 5 1.97 8.20 -17.74
C TYR A 5 1.49 7.04 -16.88
N HIS A 6 0.59 6.23 -17.43
CA HIS A 6 0.08 5.03 -16.75
C HIS A 6 1.18 3.97 -16.87
N LEU A 7 2.14 3.99 -15.95
CA LEU A 7 3.11 2.92 -15.89
C LEU A 7 2.36 1.67 -15.44
N GLY A 8 2.14 0.76 -16.39
CA GLY A 8 1.51 -0.52 -16.13
C GLY A 8 2.35 -1.38 -15.17
N PRO A 9 1.84 -2.55 -14.76
CA PRO A 9 2.62 -3.55 -14.07
C PRO A 9 3.96 -3.80 -14.77
N ILE A 10 5.04 -3.81 -13.99
CA ILE A 10 6.37 -4.15 -14.48
C ILE A 10 6.55 -5.67 -14.44
N ASP A 11 7.41 -6.20 -15.30
CA ASP A 11 7.66 -7.63 -15.35
C ASP A 11 8.55 -8.11 -14.17
N ALA A 12 8.84 -9.41 -14.10
CA ALA A 12 9.62 -9.99 -13.02
C ALA A 12 11.08 -9.50 -13.00
N ALA A 13 11.69 -9.33 -14.18
CA ALA A 13 13.06 -8.87 -14.30
C ALA A 13 13.16 -7.37 -13.94
N GLU A 14 12.20 -6.57 -14.40
CA GLU A 14 12.04 -5.17 -14.04
C GLU A 14 11.74 -5.01 -12.55
N THR A 15 10.99 -5.92 -11.93
CA THR A 15 10.72 -5.90 -10.48
C THR A 15 12.00 -6.01 -9.67
N ARG A 16 12.88 -6.95 -10.03
CA ARG A 16 14.20 -7.07 -9.40
C ARG A 16 15.00 -5.78 -9.55
N GLN A 17 15.17 -5.31 -10.78
CA GLN A 17 15.92 -4.09 -11.08
C GLN A 17 15.35 -2.87 -10.34
N TYR A 18 14.02 -2.77 -10.26
CA TYR A 18 13.34 -1.71 -9.54
C TYR A 18 13.69 -1.73 -8.04
N ILE A 19 13.61 -2.88 -7.39
CA ILE A 19 13.94 -3.03 -5.95
C ILE A 19 15.41 -2.72 -5.70
N GLU A 20 16.32 -3.32 -6.48
CA GLU A 20 17.76 -3.11 -6.34
C GLU A 20 18.14 -1.63 -6.57
N HIS A 21 17.57 -1.01 -7.62
CA HIS A 21 17.77 0.41 -7.89
C HIS A 21 17.32 1.26 -6.69
N ARG A 22 16.11 1.01 -6.17
CA ARG A 22 15.56 1.75 -5.02
C ARG A 22 16.43 1.62 -3.78
N LEU A 23 16.91 0.41 -3.50
CA LEU A 23 17.80 0.13 -2.38
C LEU A 23 19.17 0.82 -2.56
N SER A 24 19.71 0.83 -3.77
CA SER A 24 20.98 1.52 -4.06
C SER A 24 20.92 3.03 -3.74
N ARG A 25 19.75 3.66 -3.92
CA ARG A 25 19.54 5.08 -3.64
C ARG A 25 19.62 5.44 -2.16
N VAL A 26 19.45 4.46 -1.28
CA VAL A 26 19.55 4.61 0.18
C VAL A 26 20.85 4.03 0.75
N GLY A 27 21.80 3.67 -0.11
CA GLY A 27 23.11 3.15 0.31
C GLY A 27 23.08 1.68 0.76
N TRP A 28 22.09 0.90 0.31
CA TRP A 28 22.06 -0.54 0.56
C TRP A 28 23.31 -1.22 -0.03
N ASN A 29 23.94 -2.08 0.78
CA ASN A 29 25.17 -2.78 0.43
C ASN A 29 24.98 -4.29 0.54
N GLN A 30 23.94 -4.82 -0.11
CA GLN A 30 23.60 -6.26 -0.07
C GLN A 30 23.31 -6.78 1.35
N ASP A 31 22.81 -5.93 2.25
CA ASP A 31 22.41 -6.33 3.60
C ASP A 31 21.08 -5.65 4.00
N PRO A 32 19.99 -6.40 4.22
CA PRO A 32 19.88 -7.84 4.03
C PRO A 32 19.98 -8.24 2.54
N VAL A 33 20.48 -9.44 2.27
CA VAL A 33 20.51 -10.04 0.92
C VAL A 33 19.10 -10.49 0.53
N PHE A 34 18.66 -10.14 -0.67
CA PHE A 34 17.42 -10.70 -1.24
C PHE A 34 17.77 -11.90 -2.12
N GLU A 35 17.21 -13.06 -1.82
CA GLU A 35 17.39 -14.24 -2.65
C GLU A 35 16.60 -14.13 -3.96
N ASP A 36 17.07 -14.82 -5.01
CA ASP A 36 16.40 -14.86 -6.31
C ASP A 36 14.93 -15.32 -6.19
N ALA A 37 14.66 -16.28 -5.31
CA ALA A 37 13.31 -16.76 -5.03
C ALA A 37 12.43 -15.69 -4.34
N ALA A 38 13.01 -14.82 -3.52
CA ALA A 38 12.29 -13.72 -2.87
C ALA A 38 11.82 -12.69 -3.92
N PHE A 39 12.67 -12.35 -4.90
CA PHE A 39 12.26 -11.45 -5.99
C PHE A 39 11.09 -12.00 -6.82
N ALA A 40 11.16 -13.29 -7.18
CA ALA A 40 10.06 -13.95 -7.89
C ALA A 40 8.77 -13.90 -7.07
N ARG A 41 8.85 -14.21 -5.78
CA ARG A 41 7.68 -14.19 -4.89
C ARG A 41 7.11 -12.79 -4.71
N ILE A 42 7.96 -11.76 -4.61
CA ILE A 42 7.53 -10.35 -4.53
C ILE A 42 6.75 -9.98 -5.80
N HIS A 43 7.24 -10.36 -6.98
CA HIS A 43 6.54 -10.10 -8.25
C HIS A 43 5.16 -10.76 -8.27
N GLU A 44 5.07 -12.05 -7.94
CA GLU A 44 3.81 -12.80 -7.90
C GLU A 44 2.77 -12.16 -6.99
N VAL A 45 3.15 -11.86 -5.74
CA VAL A 45 2.24 -11.31 -4.74
C VAL A 45 1.79 -9.90 -5.14
N THR A 46 2.70 -9.08 -5.65
CA THR A 46 2.42 -7.66 -5.95
C THR A 46 1.83 -7.45 -7.35
N GLY A 47 1.93 -8.45 -8.22
CA GLY A 47 1.60 -8.36 -9.63
C GLY A 47 2.42 -7.30 -10.37
N GLY A 48 3.66 -7.05 -9.94
CA GLY A 48 4.54 -6.04 -10.57
C GLY A 48 4.06 -4.60 -10.40
N ILE A 49 3.18 -4.29 -9.44
CA ILE A 49 2.70 -2.91 -9.23
C ILE A 49 3.68 -2.18 -8.30
N PRO A 50 4.39 -1.12 -8.74
CA PRO A 50 5.42 -0.47 -7.93
C PRO A 50 4.96 -0.02 -6.55
N ARG A 51 3.72 0.48 -6.44
CA ARG A 51 3.16 0.89 -5.14
C ARG A 51 3.01 -0.29 -4.17
N ARG A 52 2.58 -1.46 -4.66
CA ARG A 52 2.43 -2.69 -3.86
C ARG A 52 3.79 -3.27 -3.48
N ILE A 53 4.74 -3.27 -4.42
CA ILE A 53 6.13 -3.68 -4.18
C ILE A 53 6.73 -2.89 -3.01
N ASN A 54 6.57 -1.58 -3.01
CA ASN A 54 7.10 -0.73 -1.94
C ASN A 54 6.52 -1.08 -0.57
N THR A 55 5.19 -1.19 -0.49
CA THR A 55 4.51 -1.51 0.78
C THR A 55 4.97 -2.85 1.33
N LEU A 56 5.12 -3.86 0.47
CA LEU A 56 5.61 -5.17 0.86
C LEU A 56 7.08 -5.12 1.31
N ALA A 57 7.94 -4.46 0.52
CA ALA A 57 9.36 -4.32 0.83
C ALA A 57 9.63 -3.55 2.13
N ASP A 58 8.87 -2.48 2.40
CA ASP A 58 8.98 -1.71 3.65
C ASP A 58 8.73 -2.60 4.88
N ARG A 59 7.71 -3.48 4.80
CA ARG A 59 7.39 -4.43 5.88
C ARG A 59 8.41 -5.55 5.98
N LEU A 60 8.89 -6.08 4.85
CA LEU A 60 9.93 -7.12 4.83
C LEU A 60 11.22 -6.64 5.50
N LEU A 61 11.68 -5.45 5.13
CA LEU A 61 12.91 -4.87 5.68
C LEU A 61 12.76 -4.56 7.17
N LEU A 62 11.58 -4.10 7.61
CA LEU A 62 11.29 -3.90 9.03
C LEU A 62 11.29 -5.23 9.79
N GLY A 63 10.62 -6.25 9.27
CA GLY A 63 10.56 -7.59 9.87
C GLY A 63 11.96 -8.20 9.99
N ALA A 64 12.75 -8.13 8.93
CA ALA A 64 14.12 -8.62 8.92
C ALA A 64 15.03 -7.89 9.93
N TYR A 65 14.91 -6.56 10.01
CA TYR A 65 15.63 -5.77 10.99
C TYR A 65 15.26 -6.16 12.44
N LEU A 66 13.97 -6.36 12.72
CA LEU A 66 13.50 -6.76 14.05
C LEU A 66 13.91 -8.19 14.43
N ALA A 67 14.02 -9.08 13.43
CA ALA A 67 14.44 -10.46 13.61
C ALA A 67 15.95 -10.67 13.49
N GLU A 68 16.73 -9.59 13.31
CA GLU A 68 18.17 -9.63 13.04
C GLU A 68 18.53 -10.57 11.85
N LYS A 69 17.63 -10.68 10.87
CA LYS A 69 17.83 -11.47 9.65
C LYS A 69 18.58 -10.64 8.61
N HIS A 70 19.68 -11.20 8.12
CA HIS A 70 20.51 -10.63 7.04
C HIS A 70 20.19 -11.21 5.65
N ALA A 71 19.17 -12.06 5.55
CA ALA A 71 18.69 -12.62 4.29
C ALA A 71 17.15 -12.59 4.26
N ILE A 72 16.60 -12.25 3.10
CA ILE A 72 15.17 -12.28 2.79
C ILE A 72 14.92 -13.43 1.82
N GLU A 73 14.15 -14.41 2.29
CA GLU A 73 13.77 -15.61 1.54
C GLU A 73 12.32 -15.52 1.03
N ALA A 74 11.93 -16.40 0.11
CA ALA A 74 10.54 -16.45 -0.39
C ALA A 74 9.50 -16.72 0.70
N ASN A 75 9.88 -17.40 1.79
CA ASN A 75 9.00 -17.65 2.93
C ASN A 75 8.67 -16.35 3.68
N ASP A 76 9.66 -15.48 3.92
CA ASP A 76 9.46 -14.18 4.56
C ASP A 76 8.50 -13.31 3.76
N VAL A 77 8.64 -13.33 2.42
CA VAL A 77 7.74 -12.61 1.51
C VAL A 77 6.30 -13.09 1.66
N SER A 78 6.09 -14.41 1.78
CA SER A 78 4.75 -15.00 1.88
C SER A 78 4.10 -14.68 3.22
N GLU A 79 4.84 -14.79 4.31
CA GLU A 79 4.36 -14.47 5.66
C GLU A 79 3.89 -13.01 5.76
N ILE A 80 4.72 -12.07 5.32
CA ILE A 80 4.38 -10.64 5.35
C ILE A 80 3.25 -10.31 4.35
N ALA A 81 3.17 -11.02 3.22
CA ALA A 81 2.07 -10.84 2.28
C ALA A 81 0.73 -11.25 2.89
N ASP A 82 0.69 -12.36 3.62
CA ASP A 82 -0.50 -12.86 4.30
C ASP A 82 -0.89 -11.94 5.47
N GLU A 83 0.07 -11.43 6.24
CA GLU A 83 -0.16 -10.41 7.28
C GLU A 83 -0.80 -9.14 6.69
N LEU A 84 -0.23 -8.61 5.60
CA LEU A 84 -0.77 -7.44 4.91
C LEU A 84 -2.18 -7.68 4.37
N ALA A 85 -2.45 -8.88 3.84
CA ALA A 85 -3.78 -9.24 3.37
C ALA A 85 -4.80 -9.30 4.53
N ALA A 86 -4.39 -9.81 5.69
CA ALA A 86 -5.23 -9.86 6.88
C ALA A 86 -5.54 -8.46 7.45
N GLU A 87 -4.57 -7.54 7.46
CA GLU A 87 -4.76 -6.15 7.91
C GLU A 87 -5.75 -5.36 7.05
N LEU A 88 -5.78 -5.62 5.74
CA LEU A 88 -6.61 -4.88 4.77
C LEU A 88 -8.08 -5.32 4.74
N GLY A 89 -8.43 -6.42 5.42
CA GLY A 89 -9.77 -7.02 5.38
C GLY A 89 -10.21 -7.43 3.97
N PRO A 90 -11.45 -7.94 3.78
CA PRO A 90 -11.99 -8.19 2.45
C PRO A 90 -11.94 -6.89 1.64
N ARG A 91 -11.36 -6.95 0.43
CA ARG A 91 -11.27 -5.77 -0.43
C ARG A 91 -12.68 -5.24 -0.67
N ALA A 92 -12.86 -3.92 -0.58
CA ALA A 92 -14.17 -3.28 -0.82
C ALA A 92 -14.77 -3.63 -2.20
N THR A 93 -13.96 -4.12 -3.15
CA THR A 93 -14.40 -4.65 -4.45
C THR A 93 -15.14 -5.97 -4.35
N ASP A 94 -14.83 -6.81 -3.36
CA ASP A 94 -15.51 -8.10 -3.14
C ASP A 94 -16.86 -7.92 -2.45
N ALA A 95 -17.08 -6.75 -1.83
CA ALA A 95 -18.34 -6.34 -1.23
C ALA A 95 -19.30 -5.68 -2.24
N ILE A 96 -18.89 -5.47 -3.50
CA ILE A 96 -19.79 -4.96 -4.54
C ILE A 96 -20.59 -6.13 -5.09
N ASP A 97 -21.87 -6.22 -4.70
CA ASP A 97 -22.80 -7.21 -5.26
C ASP A 97 -22.83 -7.04 -6.80
N PRO A 98 -22.48 -8.09 -7.58
CA PRO A 98 -22.51 -8.06 -9.04
C PRO A 98 -23.86 -7.64 -9.62
N ARG A 99 -24.95 -7.78 -8.85
CA ARG A 99 -26.30 -7.34 -9.24
C ARG A 99 -26.41 -5.82 -9.33
N LEU A 100 -25.69 -5.07 -8.49
CA LEU A 100 -25.69 -3.60 -8.50
C LEU A 100 -24.97 -3.04 -9.74
N LEU A 101 -23.94 -3.73 -10.23
CA LEU A 101 -23.26 -3.39 -11.48
C LEU A 101 -24.15 -3.59 -12.72
N ARG A 102 -25.12 -4.52 -12.65
CA ARG A 102 -26.06 -4.82 -13.74
C ARG A 102 -27.23 -3.84 -13.81
N GLN A 103 -27.65 -3.27 -12.68
CA GLN A 103 -28.77 -2.32 -12.61
C GLN A 103 -28.41 -0.92 -13.11
N GLY A 104 -27.13 -0.55 -13.15
CA GLY A 104 -26.68 0.70 -13.78
C GLY A 104 -26.60 0.64 -15.31
N ALA A 105 -26.67 -0.54 -15.92
CA ALA A 105 -26.49 -0.73 -17.36
C ALA A 105 -27.79 -0.67 -18.19
N SER A 106 -28.95 -0.52 -17.55
CA SER A 106 -30.26 -0.51 -18.24
C SER A 106 -30.91 0.86 -18.41
N THR A 107 -30.24 1.96 -18.07
CA THR A 107 -30.80 3.30 -18.28
C THR A 107 -30.11 4.01 -19.45
N GLY A 108 -30.73 3.88 -20.62
CA GLY A 108 -30.66 4.89 -21.68
C GLY A 108 -29.48 4.79 -22.64
N SER A 109 -29.80 4.51 -23.90
CA SER A 109 -28.95 4.79 -25.05
C SER A 109 -28.41 6.23 -24.99
N ILE A 110 -27.12 6.39 -24.68
CA ILE A 110 -26.44 7.69 -24.66
C ILE A 110 -26.18 8.17 -26.09
N ASN A 111 -27.21 8.69 -26.75
CA ASN A 111 -27.03 9.49 -27.96
C ASN A 111 -26.48 10.89 -27.57
N GLY A 112 -25.16 10.95 -27.40
CA GLY A 112 -24.24 11.98 -27.87
C GLY A 112 -24.39 13.48 -27.57
N HIS A 113 -25.55 14.07 -27.24
CA HIS A 113 -25.64 15.55 -27.30
C HIS A 113 -26.36 16.31 -26.19
N ASP A 114 -27.07 15.69 -25.24
CA ASP A 114 -27.77 16.45 -24.19
C ASP A 114 -27.61 15.82 -22.79
N ALA A 115 -26.44 16.01 -22.18
CA ALA A 115 -26.21 15.66 -20.77
C ALA A 115 -26.65 16.81 -19.84
N ARG A 116 -27.97 17.08 -19.78
CA ARG A 116 -28.52 17.88 -18.69
C ARG A 116 -28.82 16.97 -17.51
N TRP A 117 -27.94 16.99 -16.51
CA TRP A 117 -28.16 16.32 -15.22
C TRP A 117 -29.48 16.80 -14.60
N PRO A 118 -30.39 15.91 -14.17
CA PRO A 118 -31.62 16.31 -13.51
C PRO A 118 -31.26 16.96 -12.16
N HIS A 119 -31.40 18.28 -12.06
CA HIS A 119 -31.10 19.02 -10.83
C HIS A 119 -32.16 18.87 -9.72
N ASP A 120 -33.21 18.07 -9.95
CA ASP A 120 -34.35 17.93 -9.01
C ASP A 120 -34.74 16.46 -8.74
N ALA A 121 -33.88 15.51 -9.10
CA ALA A 121 -34.04 14.14 -8.61
C ALA A 121 -33.51 14.09 -7.18
N SER A 122 -34.40 14.01 -6.21
CA SER A 122 -34.06 13.75 -4.81
C SER A 122 -33.08 12.59 -4.77
N VAL A 123 -31.86 12.84 -4.29
CA VAL A 123 -30.83 11.81 -4.11
C VAL A 123 -31.48 10.68 -3.30
N PRO A 124 -31.56 9.43 -3.80
CA PRO A 124 -32.17 8.34 -3.07
C PRO A 124 -31.51 8.24 -1.69
N LEU A 125 -32.30 8.18 -0.62
CA LEU A 125 -31.84 8.21 0.78
C LEU A 125 -30.68 7.23 1.08
N ASP A 126 -30.58 6.14 0.32
CA ASP A 126 -29.51 5.14 0.37
C ASP A 126 -28.12 5.67 -0.05
N VAL A 127 -28.05 6.66 -0.96
CA VAL A 127 -26.80 7.30 -1.39
C VAL A 127 -26.29 8.27 -0.33
N GLN A 128 -27.19 8.97 0.37
CA GLN A 128 -26.82 9.89 1.44
C GLN A 128 -26.22 9.12 2.64
N ASP A 129 -26.88 8.02 3.04
CA ASP A 129 -26.38 7.12 4.08
C ASP A 129 -25.04 6.49 3.69
N ARG A 130 -24.87 6.12 2.42
CA ARG A 130 -23.61 5.56 1.92
C ARG A 130 -22.50 6.61 1.89
N LEU A 131 -22.81 7.86 1.59
CA LEU A 131 -21.86 8.97 1.61
C LEU A 131 -21.39 9.27 3.03
N SER A 132 -22.30 9.38 4.00
CA SER A 132 -21.94 9.60 5.40
C SER A 132 -21.10 8.44 5.96
N ARG A 133 -21.44 7.19 5.63
CA ARG A 133 -20.61 6.03 6.01
C ARG A 133 -19.22 6.03 5.36
N LEU A 134 -19.07 6.61 4.18
CA LEU A 134 -17.77 6.75 3.54
C LEU A 134 -16.97 7.89 4.17
N GLU A 135 -17.60 9.01 4.48
CA GLU A 135 -17.00 10.13 5.20
C GLU A 135 -16.51 9.71 6.59
N ASP A 136 -17.34 9.00 7.36
CA ASP A 136 -16.98 8.45 8.68
C ASP A 136 -15.78 7.49 8.57
N ARG A 137 -15.74 6.66 7.52
CA ARG A 137 -14.60 5.74 7.30
C ARG A 137 -13.33 6.47 6.90
N VAL A 138 -13.44 7.55 6.13
CA VAL A 138 -12.28 8.39 5.76
C VAL A 138 -11.73 9.06 7.01
N GLU A 139 -12.58 9.62 7.87
CA GLU A 139 -12.15 10.27 9.12
C GLU A 139 -11.44 9.29 10.07
N VAL A 140 -11.95 8.07 10.19
CA VAL A 140 -11.31 7.01 10.98
C VAL A 140 -9.96 6.59 10.38
N LEU A 141 -9.85 6.50 9.06
CA LEU A 141 -8.59 6.19 8.37
C LEU A 141 -7.55 7.31 8.52
N GLU A 142 -7.97 8.56 8.40
CA GLU A 142 -7.10 9.73 8.61
C GLU A 142 -6.61 9.80 10.07
N SER A 143 -7.51 9.54 11.03
CA SER A 143 -7.16 9.47 12.46
C SER A 143 -6.16 8.35 12.76
N SER A 144 -6.36 7.18 12.16
CA SER A 144 -5.46 6.02 12.35
C SER A 144 -4.08 6.29 11.74
N SER A 145 -4.03 6.88 10.55
CA SER A 145 -2.80 7.28 9.88
C SER A 145 -2.02 8.32 10.69
N ALA A 146 -2.71 9.33 11.24
CA ALA A 146 -2.11 10.34 12.10
C ALA A 146 -1.58 9.74 13.42
N LEU A 147 -2.26 8.76 13.99
CA LEU A 147 -1.85 8.09 15.22
C LEU A 147 -0.59 7.23 15.01
N ILE A 148 -0.55 6.47 13.91
CA ILE A 148 0.62 5.65 13.53
C ILE A 148 1.82 6.55 13.28
N TYR A 149 1.66 7.62 12.49
CA TYR A 149 2.73 8.56 12.20
C TYR A 149 3.32 9.20 13.47
N ASN A 150 2.45 9.65 14.40
CA ASN A 150 2.90 10.25 15.64
C ASN A 150 3.58 9.25 16.59
N THR A 151 3.13 7.99 16.58
CA THR A 151 3.74 6.91 17.37
C THR A 151 5.13 6.57 16.83
N LEU A 152 5.27 6.39 15.52
CA LEU A 152 6.55 6.17 14.85
C LEU A 152 7.53 7.33 15.13
N LYS A 153 7.04 8.58 15.05
CA LYS A 153 7.86 9.77 15.34
C LYS A 153 8.32 9.84 16.81
N LYS A 154 7.49 9.39 17.76
CA LYS A 154 7.86 9.31 19.18
C LYS A 154 8.91 8.23 19.43
N VAL A 155 8.76 7.05 18.81
CA VAL A 155 9.74 5.96 18.90
C VAL A 155 11.07 6.39 18.30
N LEU A 156 11.06 6.98 17.10
CA LEU A 156 12.27 7.51 16.44
C LEU A 156 12.97 8.61 17.26
N ARG A 157 12.20 9.52 17.91
CA ARG A 157 12.79 10.53 18.81
C ARG A 157 13.45 9.90 20.03
N ARG A 158 12.80 8.91 20.66
CA ARG A 158 13.37 8.21 21.82
C ARG A 158 14.65 7.46 21.46
N PHE A 159 14.68 6.83 20.29
CA PHE A 159 15.86 6.13 19.78
C PHE A 159 17.03 7.10 19.52
N ARG A 160 16.73 8.27 18.93
CA ARG A 160 17.73 9.32 18.70
C ARG A 160 18.27 9.95 20.00
N SER A 161 17.44 10.06 21.05
CA SER A 161 17.91 10.49 22.37
C SER A 161 18.71 9.43 23.13
N MET A 162 18.41 8.13 22.93
CA MET A 162 19.18 7.02 23.52
C MET A 162 20.56 6.88 22.87
N SER A 163 20.64 7.00 21.54
CA SER A 163 21.92 6.95 20.80
C SER A 163 22.83 8.15 21.12
N ALA A 164 22.27 9.31 21.44
CA ALA A 164 23.03 10.49 21.86
C ALA A 164 23.52 10.44 23.33
N SER A 165 23.06 9.48 24.13
CA SER A 165 23.38 9.33 25.56
C SER A 165 24.41 8.23 25.85
N ALA A 166 24.99 7.58 24.83
CA ALA A 166 26.04 6.59 25.02
C ALA A 166 27.35 7.29 25.49
N PRO A 167 27.94 6.91 26.63
CA PRO A 167 29.17 7.54 27.11
C PRO A 167 30.33 7.18 26.17
N ARG A 168 31.01 8.20 25.64
CA ARG A 168 32.35 8.06 25.07
C ARG A 168 33.31 7.74 26.21
N ASP A 169 33.53 6.46 26.49
CA ASP A 169 34.59 6.04 27.41
C ASP A 169 35.78 5.42 26.65
N ARG A 170 36.87 6.20 26.69
CA ARG A 170 38.31 5.90 26.58
C ARG A 170 38.77 4.63 25.86
N ARG A 171 39.61 4.84 24.84
CA ARG A 171 41.07 4.61 24.91
C ARG A 171 41.78 5.35 23.78
#